data_AF-B9IPX7-F1
#
_entry.id   AF-B9IPX7-F1
#
_cell.length_a   1.000
_cell.length_b   1.000
_cell.length_c   1.000
_cell.angle_alpha   90.00
_cell.angle_beta   90.00
_cell.angle_gamma   90.00
#
_symmetry.space_group_name_H-M   'P 1'
#
loop_
_entity.id
_entity.type
_entity.pdbx_description
1 polymer ?
#
loop_
_entity_poly.entity_id
_entity_poly.type
_entity_poly.pdbx_seq_one_letter_code
_entity_poly.pdbx_strand_id
1 'polypeptide(L)'
;MATASSSMKGFYRQKKNKSGIRKPTSTSKSSLIHAATLGSDITQPTALVSHDSPDLKDDYDKHEDVLRQFDMNPAYGPCLGMSRLARWERAQRLGLNPPKEIEGLLKGEKVRSECLWDGCI
;
A
#
# COMPACT_ATOMS: atom_id res chain seq x y z
N MET A 1 25.19 52.98 -8.76
CA MET A 1 24.15 51.94 -8.87
C MET A 1 24.49 50.82 -7.87
N ALA A 2 23.86 50.80 -6.69
CA ALA A 2 24.13 49.80 -5.66
C ALA A 2 23.13 48.64 -5.77
N THR A 3 23.62 47.40 -5.78
CA THR A 3 22.82 46.18 -5.84
C THR A 3 22.40 45.78 -4.41
N ALA A 4 21.10 45.66 -4.17
CA ALA A 4 20.57 45.15 -2.91
C ALA A 4 20.39 43.64 -3.00
N SER A 5 21.20 42.87 -2.26
CA SER A 5 21.02 41.43 -2.08
C SER A 5 20.07 41.16 -0.91
N SER A 6 18.80 40.83 -1.20
CA SER A 6 17.84 40.44 -0.17
C SER A 6 18.08 38.99 0.27
N SER A 7 18.83 38.82 1.36
CA SER A 7 18.90 37.57 2.12
C SER A 7 17.53 37.29 2.78
N MET A 8 16.70 36.45 2.16
CA MET A 8 15.45 35.98 2.80
C MET A 8 15.79 34.87 3.80
N LYS A 9 16.02 35.27 5.06
CA LYS A 9 16.35 34.37 6.16
C LYS A 9 15.08 34.08 6.99
N GLY A 10 14.61 32.84 6.89
CA GLY A 10 13.90 32.06 7.93
C GLY A 10 12.61 32.61 8.55
N PHE A 11 11.48 31.97 8.26
CA PHE A 11 10.22 32.16 9.02
C PHE A 11 9.46 30.86 9.33
N TYR A 12 10.13 29.71 9.46
CA TYR A 12 9.47 28.53 10.04
C TYR A 12 9.78 28.42 11.54
N ARG A 13 8.82 28.76 12.40
CA ARG A 13 8.90 28.52 13.84
C ARG A 13 8.22 27.19 14.17
N GLN A 14 9.01 26.14 14.36
CA GLN A 14 8.54 24.86 14.87
C GLN A 14 8.43 24.92 16.41
N LYS A 15 7.22 24.75 16.96
CA LYS A 15 6.98 24.67 18.42
C LYS A 15 7.21 23.24 18.89
N LYS A 16 8.31 22.98 19.61
CA LYS A 16 8.62 21.70 20.26
C LYS A 16 8.19 21.76 21.73
N ASN A 17 7.19 20.96 22.11
CA ASN A 17 6.83 20.75 23.51
C ASN A 17 7.86 19.81 24.14
N LYS A 18 8.64 20.30 25.12
CA LYS A 18 9.56 19.50 25.92
C LYS A 18 8.84 19.04 27.20
N SER A 19 8.51 17.75 27.33
CA SER A 19 8.37 17.10 28.63
C SER A 19 9.29 15.88 28.66
N GLY A 20 10.35 16.00 29.45
CA GLY A 20 11.45 15.05 29.50
C GLY A 20 11.08 13.71 30.15
N ILE A 21 11.78 12.69 29.68
CA ILE A 21 11.81 11.32 30.22
C ILE A 21 12.42 11.33 31.62
N ARG A 22 11.74 10.72 32.60
CA ARG A 22 12.33 10.31 33.89
C ARG A 22 11.87 8.88 34.23
N LYS A 23 12.85 8.00 34.48
CA LYS A 23 12.72 6.63 35.01
C LYS A 23 12.56 6.71 36.54
N PRO A 24 11.83 5.77 37.17
CA PRO A 24 12.43 5.11 38.33
C PRO A 24 12.16 3.58 38.39
N THR A 25 13.03 2.91 39.14
CA THR A 25 13.14 1.46 39.39
C THR A 25 12.51 1.02 40.72
N SER A 26 12.00 -0.22 40.73
CA SER A 26 11.94 -1.25 41.80
C SER A 26 11.04 -1.09 43.06
N THR A 27 10.08 -2.02 43.24
CA THR A 27 10.01 -3.09 44.30
C THR A 27 8.60 -3.35 44.90
N SER A 28 8.24 -4.64 44.96
CA SER A 28 7.35 -5.38 45.90
C SER A 28 5.81 -5.32 45.88
N LYS A 29 5.24 -6.48 45.49
CA LYS A 29 4.32 -7.42 46.19
C LYS A 29 2.82 -7.11 46.45
N SER A 30 2.05 -8.18 46.19
CA SER A 30 0.73 -8.59 46.72
C SER A 30 -0.49 -7.79 46.20
N SER A 31 -1.66 -8.35 45.93
CA SER A 31 -2.26 -9.65 46.23
C SER A 31 -3.39 -9.96 45.23
N LEU A 32 -3.68 -11.25 45.12
CA LEU A 32 -4.79 -11.92 44.44
C LEU A 32 -6.19 -11.35 44.82
N ILE A 33 -7.18 -11.49 43.91
CA ILE A 33 -8.56 -12.03 44.11
C ILE A 33 -9.66 -11.26 43.30
N HIS A 34 -10.12 -11.92 42.23
CA HIS A 34 -11.50 -12.15 41.72
C HIS A 34 -12.54 -11.04 41.40
N ALA A 35 -13.24 -11.33 40.28
CA ALA A 35 -14.62 -11.01 39.90
C ALA A 35 -14.90 -9.57 39.39
N ALA A 36 -15.61 -9.33 38.27
CA ALA A 36 -16.58 -10.16 37.58
C ALA A 36 -16.62 -9.93 36.05
N THR A 37 -16.84 -11.03 35.34
CA THR A 37 -17.76 -11.19 34.20
C THR A 37 -18.54 -9.94 33.77
N LEU A 38 -18.23 -9.43 32.58
CA LEU A 38 -19.26 -8.96 31.65
C LEU A 38 -18.98 -9.66 30.32
N GLY A 39 -19.67 -10.77 30.11
CA GLY A 39 -19.66 -11.50 28.85
C GLY A 39 -20.30 -10.63 27.79
N SER A 40 -19.51 -10.23 26.79
CA SER A 40 -20.06 -9.76 25.54
C SER A 40 -20.54 -10.99 24.77
N ASP A 41 -21.81 -11.33 24.93
CA ASP A 41 -22.58 -12.09 23.94
C ASP A 41 -22.65 -11.24 22.67
N ILE A 42 -21.54 -11.20 21.95
CA ILE A 42 -21.49 -10.76 20.56
C ILE A 42 -21.75 -12.04 19.78
N THR A 43 -23.03 -12.33 19.61
CA THR A 43 -23.51 -13.05 18.45
C THR A 43 -22.89 -12.34 17.23
N GLN A 44 -21.81 -12.91 16.71
CA GLN A 44 -21.20 -12.47 15.45
C GLN A 44 -22.33 -12.49 14.40
N PRO A 45 -22.64 -11.37 13.71
CA PRO A 45 -23.68 -11.38 12.70
C PRO A 45 -23.30 -12.38 11.60
N THR A 46 -24.21 -13.30 11.29
CA THR A 46 -24.10 -14.33 10.23
C THR A 46 -23.75 -13.75 8.84
N ALA A 47 -23.80 -12.43 8.67
CA ALA A 47 -23.41 -11.72 7.45
C ALA A 47 -21.92 -11.86 7.07
N LEU A 48 -21.06 -12.42 7.93
CA LEU A 48 -19.63 -12.60 7.62
C LEU A 48 -19.26 -13.98 7.04
N VAL A 49 -20.23 -14.82 6.68
CA VAL A 49 -19.94 -16.07 5.96
C VAL A 49 -19.96 -15.79 4.45
N SER A 50 -18.86 -15.23 3.93
CA SER A 50 -18.60 -15.32 2.50
C SER A 50 -18.38 -16.80 2.18
N HIS A 51 -19.34 -17.40 1.49
CA HIS A 51 -19.18 -18.70 0.85
C HIS A 51 -18.20 -18.53 -0.32
N ASP A 52 -16.90 -18.56 -0.02
CA ASP A 52 -15.87 -18.74 -1.02
C ASP A 52 -15.99 -20.15 -1.59
N SER A 53 -16.70 -20.29 -2.70
CA SER A 53 -16.61 -21.46 -3.57
C SER A 53 -15.16 -21.65 -4.03
N PRO A 54 -14.48 -22.75 -3.66
CA PRO A 54 -13.13 -23.02 -4.08
C PRO A 54 -13.19 -23.95 -5.29
N ASP A 55 -13.08 -23.42 -6.52
CA ASP A 55 -12.55 -24.26 -7.62
C ASP A 55 -12.16 -23.53 -8.92
N LEU A 56 -12.43 -22.21 -9.06
CA LEU A 56 -12.10 -21.49 -10.30
C LEU A 56 -11.32 -20.19 -10.09
N LYS A 57 -10.90 -19.92 -8.85
CA LYS A 57 -10.16 -18.70 -8.47
C LYS A 57 -8.65 -18.82 -8.62
N ASP A 58 -8.08 -20.01 -8.84
CA ASP A 58 -6.67 -20.17 -8.50
C ASP A 58 -5.69 -19.54 -9.50
N ASP A 59 -5.85 -19.73 -10.81
CA ASP A 59 -4.82 -19.27 -11.77
C ASP A 59 -5.06 -17.84 -12.28
N TYR A 60 -6.32 -17.46 -12.50
CA TYR A 60 -6.68 -16.10 -12.94
C TYR A 60 -6.26 -15.05 -11.90
N ASP A 61 -6.49 -15.36 -10.62
CA ASP A 61 -6.22 -14.45 -9.50
C ASP A 61 -4.71 -14.29 -9.28
N LYS A 62 -3.93 -15.38 -9.41
CA LYS A 62 -2.45 -15.32 -9.35
C LYS A 62 -1.86 -14.44 -10.45
N HIS A 63 -2.33 -14.59 -11.69
CA HIS A 63 -1.82 -13.76 -12.79
C HIS A 63 -2.17 -12.29 -12.59
N GLU A 64 -3.38 -12.00 -12.12
CA GLU A 64 -3.80 -10.64 -11.80
C GLU A 64 -2.97 -10.04 -10.63
N ASP A 65 -2.59 -10.83 -9.62
CA ASP A 65 -1.72 -10.39 -8.52
C ASP A 65 -0.34 -9.96 -9.01
N VAL A 66 0.25 -10.74 -9.93
CA VAL A 66 1.54 -10.39 -10.55
C VAL A 66 1.41 -9.09 -11.37
N LEU A 67 0.33 -8.94 -12.12
CA LEU A 67 0.06 -7.71 -12.89
C LEU A 67 -0.18 -6.49 -11.99
N ARG A 68 -0.83 -6.66 -10.84
CA ARG A 68 -1.02 -5.60 -9.82
C ARG A 68 0.29 -5.18 -9.19
N GLN A 69 1.19 -6.12 -8.90
CA GLN A 69 2.52 -5.81 -8.40
C GLN A 69 3.34 -5.03 -9.44
N PHE A 70 3.24 -5.40 -10.71
CA PHE A 70 3.79 -4.60 -11.81
C PHE A 70 3.18 -3.20 -11.83
N ASP A 71 1.86 -3.08 -11.61
CA ASP A 71 1.19 -1.79 -11.63
C ASP A 71 1.66 -0.83 -10.53
N MET A 72 1.98 -1.37 -9.36
CA MET A 72 2.52 -0.63 -8.21
C MET A 72 3.98 -0.22 -8.36
N ASN A 73 4.72 -0.78 -9.32
CA ASN A 73 6.13 -0.47 -9.49
C ASN A 73 6.33 0.85 -10.28
N PRO A 74 6.81 1.93 -9.65
CA PRO A 74 7.01 3.21 -10.34
C PRO A 74 8.20 3.19 -11.31
N ALA A 75 9.09 2.19 -11.24
CA ALA A 75 10.29 2.11 -12.07
C ALA A 75 9.96 2.01 -13.57
N TYR A 76 8.80 1.45 -13.94
CA TYR A 76 8.36 1.26 -15.32
C TYR A 76 7.56 2.45 -15.88
N GLY A 77 7.46 3.53 -15.11
CA GLY A 77 6.76 4.75 -15.49
C GLY A 77 5.29 4.79 -15.07
N PRO A 78 4.55 5.84 -15.45
CA PRO A 78 3.18 6.06 -15.02
C PRO A 78 2.24 4.96 -15.51
N CYS A 79 1.23 4.67 -14.69
CA CYS A 79 0.17 3.69 -14.91
C CYS A 79 -1.12 4.29 -15.47
N LEU A 80 -1.24 5.62 -15.50
CA LEU A 80 -2.51 6.30 -15.76
C LEU A 80 -2.73 6.52 -17.25
N GLY A 81 -3.91 6.15 -17.75
CA GLY A 81 -4.35 6.49 -19.10
C GLY A 81 -3.70 5.64 -20.19
N MET A 82 -3.21 4.45 -19.84
CA MET A 82 -2.66 3.51 -20.79
C MET A 82 -2.84 2.07 -20.33
N SER A 83 -3.00 1.13 -21.27
CA SER A 83 -3.09 -0.29 -20.93
C SER A 83 -1.78 -0.80 -20.33
N ARG A 84 -1.86 -1.87 -19.54
CA ARG A 84 -0.69 -2.57 -18.97
C ARG A 84 0.32 -2.96 -20.05
N LEU A 85 -0.16 -3.40 -21.22
CA LEU A 85 0.70 -3.75 -22.37
C LEU A 85 1.43 -2.54 -22.91
N ALA A 86 0.73 -1.42 -23.12
CA ALA A 86 1.35 -0.18 -23.59
C ALA A 86 2.40 0.35 -22.58
N ARG A 87 2.12 0.20 -21.27
CA ARG A 87 3.07 0.54 -20.21
C ARG A 87 4.32 -0.35 -20.27
N TRP A 88 4.14 -1.65 -20.44
CA TRP A 88 5.24 -2.61 -20.57
C TRP A 88 6.12 -2.32 -21.78
N GLU A 89 5.52 -2.09 -22.96
CA GLU A 89 6.25 -1.74 -24.18
C GLU A 89 7.01 -0.43 -24.04
N ARG A 90 6.40 0.57 -23.38
CA ARG A 90 7.08 1.84 -23.07
C ARG A 90 8.30 1.60 -22.19
N ALA A 91 8.18 0.80 -21.15
CA ALA A 91 9.29 0.47 -20.27
C ALA A 91 10.43 -0.26 -21.00
N GLN A 92 10.10 -1.17 -21.92
CA GLN A 92 11.10 -1.81 -22.80
C GLN A 92 11.80 -0.80 -23.71
N ARG A 93 11.05 0.09 -24.36
CA ARG A 93 11.61 1.15 -25.21
C ARG A 93 12.52 2.11 -24.46
N LEU A 94 12.26 2.31 -23.16
CA LEU A 94 13.09 3.13 -22.27
C LEU A 94 14.28 2.37 -21.69
N GLY A 95 14.47 1.08 -22.02
CA GLY A 95 15.57 0.28 -21.50
C GLY A 95 15.45 -0.05 -20.01
N LEU A 96 14.24 0.00 -19.46
CA LEU A 96 13.97 -0.28 -18.03
C LEU A 96 13.87 -1.78 -17.72
N ASN A 97 13.98 -2.64 -18.74
CA ASN A 97 13.96 -4.09 -18.65
C ASN A 97 12.80 -4.64 -17.79
N PRO A 98 11.53 -4.31 -18.07
CA PRO A 98 10.39 -4.96 -17.42
C PRO A 98 10.41 -6.49 -17.58
N PRO A 99 9.80 -7.24 -16.64
CA PRO A 99 9.83 -8.70 -16.67
C PRO A 99 9.09 -9.26 -17.89
N LYS A 100 9.69 -10.25 -18.58
CA LYS A 100 9.09 -10.89 -19.77
C LYS A 100 7.84 -11.72 -19.46
N GLU A 101 7.73 -12.22 -18.23
CA GLU A 101 6.54 -12.94 -17.77
C GLU A 101 5.28 -12.08 -17.92
N ILE A 102 5.37 -10.79 -17.57
CA ILE A 102 4.28 -9.82 -17.70
C ILE A 102 3.82 -9.70 -19.16
N GLU A 103 4.74 -9.67 -20.13
CA GLU A 103 4.39 -9.65 -21.55
C GLU A 103 3.62 -10.91 -21.97
N GLY A 104 4.06 -12.08 -21.50
CA GLY A 104 3.39 -13.35 -21.77
C GLY A 104 1.97 -13.38 -21.20
N LEU A 105 1.79 -12.89 -19.97
CA LEU A 105 0.48 -12.78 -19.33
C LEU A 105 -0.44 -11.80 -20.08
N LEU A 106 0.07 -10.63 -20.46
CA LEU A 106 -0.70 -9.58 -21.14
C LEU A 106 -1.10 -9.93 -22.57
N LYS A 107 -0.34 -10.80 -23.25
CA LYS A 107 -0.71 -11.34 -24.56
C LYS A 107 -1.69 -12.51 -24.46
N GLY A 108 -1.91 -13.05 -23.25
CA GLY A 108 -2.93 -14.04 -22.97
C GLY A 108 -4.34 -13.41 -22.91
N GLU A 109 -5.37 -14.22 -23.18
CA GLU A 109 -6.77 -13.74 -23.27
C GLU A 109 -7.47 -13.64 -21.89
N LYS A 110 -6.87 -14.18 -20.82
CA LYS A 110 -7.48 -14.32 -19.49
C LYS A 110 -6.96 -13.31 -18.45
N VAL A 111 -6.63 -12.08 -18.82
CA VAL A 111 -6.20 -11.06 -17.83
C VAL A 111 -6.80 -9.69 -18.11
N ARG A 112 -6.94 -8.85 -17.09
CA ARG A 112 -7.36 -7.46 -17.29
C ARG A 112 -6.25 -6.68 -17.98
N SER A 113 -6.61 -5.95 -19.03
CA SER A 113 -5.63 -5.15 -19.80
C SER A 113 -5.38 -3.75 -19.22
N GLU A 114 -6.29 -3.28 -18.35
CA GLU A 114 -6.25 -1.96 -17.71
C GLU A 114 -5.29 -1.95 -16.52
N CYS A 115 -4.57 -0.85 -16.31
CA CYS A 115 -3.76 -0.67 -15.12
C CYS A 115 -4.66 -0.51 -13.89
N LEU A 116 -4.14 -0.87 -12.71
CA LEU A 116 -4.85 -0.75 -11.42
C LEU A 116 -5.46 0.64 -11.14
N TRP A 117 -4.87 1.69 -11.71
CA TRP A 117 -5.22 3.08 -11.44
C TRP A 117 -5.96 3.76 -12.59
N ASP A 118 -6.30 3.03 -13.65
CA ASP A 118 -7.15 3.55 -14.72
C ASP A 118 -8.55 3.85 -14.14
N GLY A 119 -8.94 5.13 -14.12
CA GLY A 119 -10.24 5.60 -13.62
C GLY A 119 -10.23 6.36 -12.29
N CYS A 120 -9.08 6.59 -11.65
CA CYS A 120 -8.99 7.36 -10.40
C CYS A 120 -8.95 8.89 -10.57
N ILE A 121 -9.56 9.45 -11.62
CA ILE A 121 -9.52 10.89 -11.96
C ILE A 121 -10.85 11.57 -11.70
#